data_AF-A0AAU3I5W9-F1
#
_entry.id   AF-A0AAU3I5W9-F1
#
_cell.length_a   1.000
_cell.length_b   1.000
_cell.length_c   1.000
_cell.angle_alpha   90.00
_cell.angle_beta   90.00
_cell.angle_gamma   90.00
#
_symmetry.space_group_name_H-M   'P 1'
#
loop_
_entity.id
_entity.type
_entity.pdbx_description
1 polymer ?
#
loop_
_entity_poly.entity_id
_entity_poly.type
_entity_poly.pdbx_seq_one_letter_code
_entity_poly.pdbx_strand_id
1 'polypeptide(L)'
;MHWKTAISVLVFGVVLGIAIRGYKGPSFAWQLSLGVLLGGIVAWVIPKCIDEINKYWSASKPLHELLTPLHANSAPTAVCMAALYPKGIEGFEKSIPFELGQTIAVEPHHGVPWVLTEGDALALGYVMGVLAKAGRTENTTIARDDAGIEMADTNLICIGSPKSNIRARQINDAFKAIPLRFRQEEGRQFISVDDNSQAWRSDETHDYGILVKSPSDYNSERAIMLVAGISYVGTVGVAHYLWHNWRSLAEIVHDRPYGMVIRVRRNNYQYAECVWTKTVAR
;
A
#
# COMPACT_ATOMS: atom_id res chain seq x y z
N MET A 1 -13.48 -13.30 -4.77
CA MET A 1 -13.90 -14.71 -4.98
C MET A 1 -14.51 -15.16 -3.65
N HIS A 2 -15.79 -14.88 -3.36
CA HIS A 2 -16.91 -15.84 -3.30
C HIS A 2 -18.30 -15.14 -3.31
N TRP A 3 -18.43 -13.99 -3.98
CA TRP A 3 -19.72 -13.28 -4.08
C TRP A 3 -20.79 -14.09 -4.82
N LYS A 4 -20.36 -14.96 -5.75
CA LYS A 4 -21.26 -15.84 -6.51
C LYS A 4 -22.04 -16.80 -5.62
N THR A 5 -21.46 -17.34 -4.55
CA THR A 5 -22.16 -18.27 -3.66
C THR A 5 -23.22 -17.55 -2.80
N ALA A 6 -22.89 -16.36 -2.28
CA ALA A 6 -23.83 -15.55 -1.51
C ALA A 6 -25.01 -15.04 -2.37
N ILE A 7 -24.72 -14.60 -3.61
CA ILE A 7 -25.76 -14.21 -4.57
C ILE A 7 -26.62 -15.42 -4.95
N SER A 8 -26.04 -16.61 -5.13
CA SER A 8 -26.82 -17.82 -5.41
C SER A 8 -27.81 -18.15 -4.30
N VAL A 9 -27.43 -18.01 -3.02
CA VAL A 9 -28.35 -18.26 -1.88
C VAL A 9 -29.49 -17.24 -1.84
N LEU A 10 -29.19 -15.96 -2.07
CA LEU A 10 -30.19 -14.88 -2.10
C LEU A 10 -31.15 -15.01 -3.29
N VAL A 11 -30.63 -15.33 -4.48
CA VAL A 11 -31.42 -15.57 -5.69
C VAL A 11 -32.30 -16.81 -5.52
N PHE A 12 -31.80 -17.87 -4.87
CA PHE A 12 -32.60 -19.07 -4.62
C PHE A 12 -33.79 -18.79 -3.68
N GLY A 13 -33.60 -17.97 -2.64
CA GLY A 13 -34.68 -17.56 -1.73
C GLY A 13 -35.78 -16.76 -2.44
N VAL A 14 -35.41 -15.86 -3.36
CA VAL A 14 -36.37 -15.04 -4.13
C VAL A 14 -37.12 -15.86 -5.19
N VAL A 15 -36.42 -16.76 -5.90
CA VAL A 15 -37.04 -17.63 -6.93
C VAL A 15 -38.04 -18.60 -6.31
N LEU A 16 -37.75 -19.13 -5.11
CA LEU A 16 -38.66 -20.03 -4.41
C LEU A 16 -39.95 -19.30 -3.96
N GLY A 17 -39.85 -18.03 -3.55
CA GLY A 17 -41.01 -17.21 -3.19
C GLY A 17 -41.93 -16.90 -4.37
N ILE A 18 -41.39 -16.77 -5.59
CA ILE A 18 -42.16 -16.49 -6.81
C ILE A 18 -42.88 -17.75 -7.32
N ALA A 19 -42.25 -18.93 -7.23
CA ALA A 19 -42.84 -20.19 -7.69
C ALA A 19 -44.11 -20.61 -6.91
N ILE A 20 -44.31 -20.10 -5.69
CA ILE A 20 -45.43 -20.46 -4.81
C ILE A 20 -46.74 -19.77 -5.21
N ARG A 21 -46.71 -18.68 -6.00
CA ARG A 21 -47.92 -17.87 -6.29
C ARG A 21 -48.91 -18.48 -7.30
N GLY A 22 -48.59 -19.58 -7.99
CA GLY A 22 -49.43 -20.12 -9.08
C GLY A 22 -49.95 -21.55 -8.89
N TYR A 23 -49.60 -22.25 -7.81
CA TYR A 23 -49.88 -23.69 -7.66
C TYR A 23 -51.08 -23.95 -6.74
N LYS A 24 -52.04 -24.77 -7.17
CA LYS A 24 -53.07 -25.34 -6.28
C LYS A 24 -52.35 -26.10 -5.16
N GLY A 25 -52.62 -25.71 -3.91
CA GLY A 25 -51.66 -25.75 -2.81
C GLY A 25 -50.97 -27.10 -2.57
N PRO A 26 -49.65 -27.11 -2.28
CA PRO A 26 -48.94 -28.32 -1.90
C PRO A 26 -49.52 -28.89 -0.61
N SER A 27 -49.50 -30.22 -0.47
CA SER A 27 -49.94 -30.88 0.76
C SER A 27 -49.11 -30.41 1.96
N PHE A 28 -49.69 -30.39 3.15
CA PHE A 28 -49.01 -30.02 4.40
C PHE A 28 -47.70 -30.81 4.58
N ALA A 29 -47.70 -32.11 4.25
CA ALA A 29 -46.52 -32.95 4.29
C ALA A 29 -45.38 -32.42 3.40
N TRP A 30 -45.72 -31.95 2.19
CA TRP A 30 -44.73 -31.42 1.25
C TRP A 30 -44.12 -30.09 1.75
N GLN A 31 -44.93 -29.22 2.34
CA GLN A 31 -44.46 -27.98 2.97
C GLN A 31 -43.50 -28.27 4.14
N LEU A 32 -43.83 -29.28 4.96
CA LEU A 32 -43.01 -29.66 6.11
C LEU A 32 -41.69 -30.30 5.68
N SER A 33 -41.71 -31.19 4.68
CA SER A 33 -40.49 -31.77 4.10
C SER A 33 -39.59 -30.72 3.46
N LEU A 34 -40.16 -29.77 2.73
CA LEU A 34 -39.40 -28.65 2.14
C LEU A 34 -38.81 -27.75 3.22
N GLY A 35 -39.57 -27.46 4.28
CA GLY A 35 -39.10 -26.68 5.42
C GLY A 35 -37.93 -27.34 6.15
N VAL A 36 -37.99 -28.65 6.39
CA VAL A 36 -36.89 -29.42 6.99
C VAL A 36 -35.67 -29.46 6.08
N LEU A 37 -35.85 -29.65 4.77
CA LEU A 37 -34.76 -29.69 3.80
C LEU A 37 -34.07 -28.33 3.67
N LEU A 38 -34.84 -27.24 3.55
CA LEU A 38 -34.31 -25.88 3.53
C LEU A 38 -33.64 -25.53 4.87
N GLY A 39 -34.26 -25.88 6.00
CA GLY A 39 -33.70 -25.70 7.33
C GLY A 39 -32.35 -26.42 7.47
N GLY A 40 -32.24 -27.66 6.98
CA GLY A 40 -31.00 -28.43 6.96
C GLY A 40 -29.91 -27.81 6.07
N ILE A 41 -30.28 -27.36 4.86
CA ILE A 41 -29.33 -26.66 3.96
C ILE A 41 -28.86 -25.35 4.58
N VAL A 42 -29.77 -24.54 5.10
CA VAL A 42 -29.45 -23.25 5.74
C VAL A 42 -28.56 -23.48 6.97
N ALA A 43 -28.92 -24.43 7.83
CA ALA A 43 -28.14 -24.79 9.03
C ALA A 43 -26.75 -25.35 8.71
N TRP A 44 -26.53 -25.92 7.51
CA TRP A 44 -25.23 -26.44 7.10
C TRP A 44 -24.39 -25.44 6.31
N VAL A 45 -25.01 -24.69 5.39
CA VAL A 45 -24.32 -23.74 4.50
C VAL A 45 -23.95 -22.47 5.26
N ILE A 46 -24.84 -21.92 6.09
CA ILE A 46 -24.58 -20.65 6.78
C ILE A 46 -23.35 -20.73 7.69
N PRO A 47 -23.20 -21.73 8.59
CA PRO A 47 -22.01 -21.82 9.43
C PRO A 47 -20.72 -21.94 8.62
N LYS A 48 -20.71 -22.73 7.53
CA LYS A 48 -19.53 -22.81 6.65
C LYS A 48 -19.19 -21.48 5.99
N CYS A 49 -20.20 -20.75 5.51
CA CYS A 49 -19.97 -19.41 4.95
C CYS A 49 -19.46 -18.44 6.03
N ILE A 50 -20.02 -18.49 7.25
CA ILE A 50 -19.55 -17.68 8.39
C ILE A 50 -18.11 -18.03 8.74
N ASP A 51 -17.75 -19.31 8.77
CA ASP A 51 -16.39 -19.78 9.06
C ASP A 51 -15.39 -19.32 7.99
N GLU A 52 -15.76 -19.39 6.71
CA GLU A 52 -14.93 -18.88 5.61
C GLU A 52 -14.78 -17.35 5.69
N ILE A 53 -15.85 -16.62 6.00
CA ILE A 53 -15.82 -15.17 6.20
C ILE A 53 -14.93 -14.82 7.40
N ASN A 54 -15.09 -15.50 8.53
CA ASN A 54 -14.29 -15.30 9.73
C ASN A 54 -12.82 -15.64 9.49
N LYS A 55 -12.53 -16.69 8.74
CA LYS A 55 -11.17 -17.07 8.35
C LYS A 55 -10.55 -16.02 7.44
N TYR A 56 -11.29 -15.53 6.44
CA TYR A 56 -10.84 -14.46 5.56
C TYR A 56 -10.60 -13.17 6.35
N TRP A 57 -11.56 -12.78 7.18
CA TRP A 57 -11.51 -11.57 7.99
C TRP A 57 -10.39 -11.62 9.01
N SER A 58 -10.20 -12.73 9.72
CA SER A 58 -9.08 -12.89 10.66
C SER A 58 -7.73 -12.86 9.94
N ALA A 59 -7.65 -13.35 8.71
CA ALA A 59 -6.45 -13.26 7.89
C ALA A 59 -6.17 -11.83 7.38
N SER A 60 -7.21 -11.03 7.06
CA SER A 60 -7.04 -9.68 6.50
C SER A 60 -7.06 -8.55 7.54
N LYS A 61 -7.69 -8.76 8.71
CA LYS A 61 -7.84 -7.76 9.76
C LYS A 61 -6.52 -7.12 10.18
N PRO A 62 -5.41 -7.85 10.41
CA PRO A 62 -4.14 -7.21 10.76
C PRO A 62 -3.64 -6.29 9.64
N LEU A 63 -3.83 -6.67 8.38
CA LEU A 63 -3.45 -5.84 7.25
C LEU A 63 -4.32 -4.58 7.15
N HIS A 64 -5.62 -4.71 7.42
CA HIS A 64 -6.52 -3.56 7.46
C HIS A 64 -6.08 -2.58 8.54
N GLU A 65 -5.83 -3.06 9.77
CA GLU A 65 -5.29 -2.24 10.87
C GLU A 65 -3.99 -1.54 10.46
N LEU A 66 -3.01 -2.29 9.95
CA LEU A 66 -1.74 -1.75 9.47
C LEU A 66 -1.92 -0.62 8.46
N LEU A 67 -2.86 -0.77 7.54
CA LEU A 67 -3.08 0.18 6.46
C LEU A 67 -4.16 1.22 6.75
N THR A 68 -4.95 1.14 7.82
CA THR A 68 -6.00 2.15 8.10
C THR A 68 -5.41 3.57 8.09
N PRO A 69 -6.04 4.53 7.38
CA PRO A 69 -7.23 4.47 6.50
C PRO A 69 -6.95 4.13 5.01
N LEU A 70 -5.70 3.91 4.60
CA LEU A 70 -5.27 3.63 3.22
C LEU A 70 -5.94 2.40 2.59
N HIS A 71 -6.44 1.43 3.35
CA HIS A 71 -7.10 0.25 2.78
C HIS A 71 -8.53 0.55 2.27
N ALA A 72 -9.17 1.63 2.73
CA ALA A 72 -10.58 1.89 2.48
C ALA A 72 -10.83 2.43 1.06
N ASN A 73 -11.67 1.76 0.28
CA ASN A 73 -12.05 2.19 -1.06
C ASN A 73 -12.86 3.51 -1.08
N SER A 74 -13.54 3.86 0.02
CA SER A 74 -14.32 5.10 0.13
C SER A 74 -13.46 6.37 0.21
N ALA A 75 -12.17 6.24 0.55
CA ALA A 75 -11.25 7.36 0.66
C ALA A 75 -10.35 7.44 -0.59
N PRO A 76 -10.23 8.60 -1.25
CA PRO A 76 -9.31 8.74 -2.37
C PRO A 76 -7.86 8.58 -1.88
N THR A 77 -7.04 7.86 -2.66
CA THR A 77 -5.61 7.68 -2.40
C THR A 77 -4.81 8.06 -3.62
N ALA A 78 -3.80 8.89 -3.44
CA ALA A 78 -2.82 9.22 -4.47
C ALA A 78 -1.45 8.61 -4.13
N VAL A 79 -0.88 7.89 -5.09
CA VAL A 79 0.49 7.37 -5.03
C VAL A 79 1.39 8.34 -5.79
N CYS A 80 2.16 9.13 -5.06
CA CYS A 80 3.06 10.15 -5.59
C CYS A 80 4.44 9.55 -5.86
N MET A 81 4.91 9.68 -7.10
CA MET A 81 6.20 9.15 -7.53
C MET A 81 7.01 10.19 -8.29
N ALA A 82 8.34 10.09 -8.19
CA ALA A 82 9.25 10.87 -9.01
C ALA A 82 9.09 10.51 -10.48
N ALA A 83 8.87 11.49 -11.34
CA ALA A 83 8.91 11.30 -12.79
C ALA A 83 10.35 11.49 -13.29
N LEU A 84 10.88 10.55 -14.08
CA LEU A 84 12.16 10.77 -14.78
C LEU A 84 12.04 11.81 -15.90
N TYR A 85 10.83 12.06 -16.40
CA TYR A 85 10.58 12.86 -17.60
C TYR A 85 9.62 14.00 -17.26
N PRO A 86 10.06 15.26 -17.41
CA PRO A 86 9.15 16.37 -17.41
C PRO A 86 8.32 16.35 -18.70
N LYS A 87 7.02 16.56 -18.57
CA LYS A 87 6.11 16.70 -19.72
C LYS A 87 6.59 17.90 -20.57
N GLY A 88 6.86 17.66 -21.85
CA GLY A 88 7.20 18.72 -22.81
C GLY A 88 8.70 18.97 -23.02
N ILE A 89 9.58 18.06 -22.61
CA ILE A 89 10.99 18.11 -22.99
C ILE A 89 11.21 17.21 -24.21
N GLU A 90 11.82 17.74 -25.28
CA GLU A 90 12.07 17.02 -26.53
C GLU A 90 13.24 16.01 -26.42
N GLY A 91 14.13 16.20 -25.45
CA GLY A 91 15.21 15.25 -25.13
C GLY A 91 16.05 15.72 -23.95
N PHE A 92 16.79 14.80 -23.32
CA PHE A 92 17.79 15.13 -22.31
C PHE A 92 18.93 14.13 -22.31
N GLU A 93 20.07 14.51 -21.73
CA GLU A 93 21.23 13.65 -21.58
C GLU A 93 21.19 12.86 -20.27
N LYS A 94 21.40 11.55 -20.34
CA LYS A 94 21.49 10.66 -19.17
C LYS A 94 22.83 9.93 -19.17
N SER A 95 23.53 9.92 -18.04
CA SER A 95 24.78 9.15 -17.91
C SER A 95 24.54 7.66 -18.15
N ILE A 96 25.43 7.03 -18.92
CA ILE A 96 25.43 5.58 -19.11
C ILE A 96 25.89 4.92 -17.81
N PRO A 97 25.11 3.98 -17.23
CA PRO A 97 25.57 3.23 -16.07
C PRO A 97 26.90 2.53 -16.38
N PHE A 98 27.86 2.62 -15.46
CA PHE A 98 29.19 1.99 -15.55
C PHE A 98 30.18 2.60 -16.57
N GLU A 99 29.81 3.69 -17.26
CA GLU A 99 30.71 4.39 -18.17
C GLU A 99 30.91 5.84 -17.70
N LEU A 100 32.07 6.09 -17.08
CA LEU A 100 32.40 7.41 -16.52
C LEU A 100 32.50 8.45 -17.65
N GLY A 101 31.68 9.50 -17.58
CA GLY A 101 31.73 10.64 -18.50
C GLY A 101 30.97 10.47 -19.82
N GLN A 102 30.30 9.34 -20.05
CA GLN A 102 29.44 9.18 -21.22
C GLN A 102 27.97 9.47 -20.89
N THR A 103 27.29 10.19 -21.77
CA THR A 103 25.85 10.45 -21.73
C THR A 103 25.17 9.90 -22.98
N ILE A 104 23.92 9.47 -22.86
CA ILE A 104 23.04 9.18 -24.00
C ILE A 104 21.97 10.24 -24.06
N ALA A 105 21.68 10.74 -25.26
CA ALA A 105 20.48 11.51 -25.51
C ALA A 105 19.28 10.54 -25.44
N VAL A 106 18.38 10.78 -24.50
CA VAL A 106 17.13 10.02 -24.35
C VAL A 106 16.01 10.85 -24.95
N GLU A 107 15.47 10.38 -26.06
CA GLU A 107 14.22 10.90 -26.61
C GLU A 107 13.04 10.25 -25.86
N PRO A 108 12.15 11.05 -25.23
CA PRO A 108 10.95 10.50 -24.62
C PRO A 108 10.07 9.86 -25.69
N HIS A 109 9.68 8.60 -25.49
CA HIS A 109 8.69 7.96 -26.35
C HIS A 109 7.36 8.74 -26.28
N HIS A 110 6.97 9.35 -27.40
CA HIS A 110 5.69 10.01 -27.55
C HIS A 110 4.55 9.02 -27.19
N GLY A 111 3.79 9.33 -26.13
CA GLY A 111 2.66 8.52 -25.66
C GLY A 111 2.85 7.83 -24.32
N VAL A 112 4.07 7.82 -23.76
CA VAL A 112 4.31 7.37 -22.37
C VAL A 112 4.47 8.63 -21.52
N PRO A 113 3.45 9.01 -20.71
CA PRO A 113 3.39 10.36 -20.19
C PRO A 113 4.47 10.65 -19.13
N TRP A 114 5.11 9.61 -18.56
CA TRP A 114 6.34 9.67 -17.76
C TRP A 114 6.88 8.23 -17.53
N VAL A 115 8.20 8.05 -17.47
CA VAL A 115 8.82 6.77 -17.03
C VAL A 115 9.28 6.91 -15.58
N LEU A 116 9.16 5.81 -14.83
CA LEU A 116 9.59 5.70 -13.44
C LEU A 116 10.99 5.09 -13.38
N THR A 117 11.75 5.36 -12.32
CA THR A 117 12.97 4.57 -12.09
C THR A 117 12.58 3.11 -11.86
N GLU A 118 13.41 2.16 -12.29
CA GLU A 118 13.15 0.73 -12.10
C GLU A 118 12.83 0.40 -10.64
N GLY A 119 13.60 0.99 -9.72
CA GLY A 119 13.38 0.81 -8.29
C GLY A 119 12.03 1.35 -7.82
N ASP A 120 11.63 2.55 -8.25
CA ASP A 120 10.33 3.10 -7.85
C ASP A 120 9.16 2.28 -8.46
N ALA A 121 9.32 1.77 -9.69
CA ALA A 121 8.32 0.92 -10.34
C ALA A 121 8.14 -0.44 -9.62
N LEU A 122 9.24 -1.07 -9.21
CA LEU A 122 9.19 -2.29 -8.39
C LEU A 122 8.55 -2.02 -7.02
N ALA A 123 8.92 -0.92 -6.38
CA ALA A 123 8.34 -0.50 -5.10
C ALA A 123 6.83 -0.25 -5.23
N LEU A 124 6.38 0.40 -6.31
CA LEU A 124 4.96 0.56 -6.62
C LEU A 124 4.26 -0.80 -6.75
N GLY A 125 4.85 -1.76 -7.45
CA GLY A 125 4.30 -3.12 -7.57
C GLY A 125 4.04 -3.78 -6.21
N TYR A 126 5.01 -3.70 -5.28
CA TYR A 126 4.84 -4.22 -3.93
C TYR A 126 3.76 -3.47 -3.14
N VAL A 127 3.78 -2.13 -3.16
CA VAL A 127 2.79 -1.30 -2.45
C VAL A 127 1.39 -1.56 -2.97
N MET A 128 1.19 -1.59 -4.29
CA MET A 128 -0.10 -1.89 -4.91
C MET A 128 -0.54 -3.32 -4.59
N GLY A 129 0.39 -4.27 -4.54
CA GLY A 129 0.12 -5.62 -4.07
C GLY A 129 -0.44 -5.60 -2.64
N VAL A 130 0.22 -4.91 -1.72
CA VAL A 130 -0.20 -4.79 -0.32
C VAL A 130 -1.60 -4.19 -0.21
N LEU A 131 -1.88 -3.11 -0.95
CA LEU A 131 -3.21 -2.49 -1.00
C LEU A 131 -4.27 -3.45 -1.55
N ALA A 132 -3.95 -4.18 -2.63
CA ALA A 132 -4.86 -5.17 -3.21
C ALA A 132 -5.15 -6.33 -2.25
N LYS A 133 -4.14 -6.80 -1.50
CA LYS A 133 -4.32 -7.79 -0.42
C LYS A 133 -5.24 -7.30 0.69
N ALA A 134 -5.25 -5.99 0.94
CA ALA A 134 -6.15 -5.33 1.89
C ALA A 134 -7.56 -5.05 1.30
N GLY A 135 -7.84 -5.50 0.09
CA GLY A 135 -9.13 -5.31 -0.58
C GLY A 135 -9.30 -3.95 -1.28
N ARG A 136 -8.24 -3.15 -1.39
CA ARG A 136 -8.28 -1.90 -2.14
C ARG A 136 -8.22 -2.17 -3.64
N THR A 137 -9.23 -1.73 -4.37
CA THR A 137 -9.36 -1.98 -5.82
C THR A 137 -9.74 -0.75 -6.63
N GLU A 138 -10.19 0.32 -5.97
CA GLU A 138 -10.67 1.54 -6.61
C GLU A 138 -10.10 2.79 -5.95
N ASN A 139 -10.43 3.96 -6.50
CA ASN A 139 -10.07 5.29 -5.97
C ASN A 139 -8.57 5.44 -5.65
N THR A 140 -7.72 4.84 -6.49
CA THR A 140 -6.26 4.93 -6.37
C THR A 140 -5.71 5.57 -7.63
N THR A 141 -5.05 6.72 -7.50
CA THR A 141 -4.46 7.45 -8.61
C THR A 141 -2.94 7.43 -8.48
N ILE A 142 -2.24 7.11 -9.56
CA ILE A 142 -0.79 7.31 -9.63
C ILE A 142 -0.56 8.75 -10.11
N ALA A 143 0.14 9.54 -9.32
CA ALA A 143 0.35 10.95 -9.58
C ALA A 143 1.84 11.29 -9.58
N ARG A 144 2.18 12.33 -10.34
CA ARG A 144 3.52 12.93 -10.28
C ARG A 144 3.72 13.63 -8.95
N ASP A 145 4.96 13.67 -8.49
CA ASP A 145 5.35 14.38 -7.28
C ASP A 145 5.15 15.89 -7.36
N ASP A 146 5.05 16.47 -8.56
CA ASP A 146 4.73 17.89 -8.77
C ASP A 146 3.26 18.17 -9.11
N ALA A 147 2.42 17.14 -9.24
CA ALA A 147 1.01 17.33 -9.55
C ALA A 147 0.33 18.11 -8.42
N GLY A 148 -0.47 19.12 -8.77
CA GLY A 148 -1.30 19.90 -7.83
C GLY A 148 -2.47 19.06 -7.32
N ILE A 149 -2.19 18.11 -6.43
CA ILE A 149 -3.21 17.29 -5.78
C ILE A 149 -3.78 18.11 -4.62
N GLU A 150 -5.11 18.11 -4.47
CA GLU A 150 -5.78 18.59 -3.26
C GLU A 150 -5.45 17.65 -2.08
N MET A 151 -4.29 17.89 -1.48
CA MET A 151 -3.69 17.04 -0.44
C MET A 151 -4.48 17.02 0.87
N ALA A 152 -5.38 17.98 1.05
CA ALA A 152 -6.13 18.14 2.28
C ALA A 152 -7.06 16.94 2.54
N ASP A 153 -7.73 16.41 1.52
CA ASP A 153 -8.71 15.33 1.68
C ASP A 153 -8.36 14.02 0.97
N THR A 154 -7.07 13.79 0.70
CA THR A 154 -6.61 12.59 0.00
C THR A 154 -5.58 11.84 0.84
N ASN A 155 -5.69 10.52 0.90
CA ASN A 155 -4.62 9.67 1.42
C ASN A 155 -3.40 9.75 0.51
N LEU A 156 -2.20 9.92 1.06
CA LEU A 156 -0.99 10.06 0.26
C LEU A 156 -0.05 8.87 0.50
N ILE A 157 0.46 8.29 -0.58
CA ILE A 157 1.56 7.33 -0.52
C ILE A 157 2.69 7.89 -1.36
N CYS A 158 3.81 8.21 -0.74
CA CYS A 158 5.00 8.71 -1.44
C CYS A 158 6.01 7.58 -1.61
N ILE A 159 6.41 7.33 -2.85
CA ILE A 159 7.46 6.37 -3.18
C ILE A 159 8.70 7.14 -3.66
N GLY A 160 9.85 6.82 -3.07
CA GLY A 160 11.13 7.46 -3.38
C GLY A 160 11.55 8.52 -2.36
N SER A 161 12.85 8.82 -2.34
CA SER A 161 13.46 9.70 -1.34
C SER A 161 13.15 11.18 -1.58
N PRO A 162 13.30 12.05 -0.56
CA PRO A 162 13.23 13.51 -0.72
C PRO A 162 14.16 14.09 -1.78
N LYS A 163 15.20 13.36 -2.19
CA LYS A 163 16.11 13.77 -3.27
C LYS A 163 15.42 13.69 -4.64
N SER A 164 14.63 12.64 -4.87
CA SER A 164 13.97 12.38 -6.15
C SER A 164 12.50 12.75 -6.20
N ASN A 165 11.81 12.80 -5.04
CA ASN A 165 10.37 13.03 -4.96
C ASN A 165 10.08 14.31 -4.14
N ILE A 166 9.51 15.32 -4.80
CA ILE A 166 9.18 16.62 -4.20
C ILE A 166 8.17 16.46 -3.05
N ARG A 167 7.18 15.56 -3.17
CA ARG A 167 6.21 15.32 -2.08
C ARG A 167 6.86 14.63 -0.90
N ALA A 168 7.72 13.64 -1.15
CA ALA A 168 8.50 13.03 -0.08
C ALA A 168 9.33 14.07 0.68
N ARG A 169 9.89 15.07 -0.02
CA ARG A 169 10.61 16.20 0.60
C ARG A 169 9.71 17.08 1.44
N GLN A 170 8.55 17.49 0.92
CA GLN A 170 7.59 18.32 1.66
C GLN A 170 7.10 17.62 2.93
N ILE A 171 6.92 16.30 2.85
CA ILE A 171 6.40 15.46 3.92
C ILE A 171 7.49 15.05 4.92
N ASN A 172 8.76 15.01 4.52
CA ASN A 172 9.90 14.62 5.37
C ASN A 172 9.88 15.36 6.71
N ASP A 173 9.60 16.66 6.67
CA ASP A 173 9.61 17.52 7.87
C ASP A 173 8.22 17.65 8.52
N ALA A 174 7.16 17.18 7.85
CA ALA A 174 5.77 17.29 8.32
C ALA A 174 5.43 16.25 9.40
N PHE A 175 6.11 15.10 9.44
CA PHE A 175 5.83 14.03 10.41
C PHE A 175 6.31 14.35 11.84
N LYS A 176 5.67 15.32 12.51
CA LYS A 176 6.08 15.79 13.86
C LYS A 176 6.09 14.68 14.90
N ALA A 177 5.14 13.74 14.79
CA ALA A 177 5.01 12.65 15.76
C ALA A 177 6.08 11.55 15.61
N ILE A 178 6.76 11.49 14.45
CA ILE A 178 7.69 10.41 14.12
C ILE A 178 9.07 11.04 13.96
N PRO A 179 10.02 10.78 14.89
CA PRO A 179 11.29 11.48 14.91
C PRO A 179 12.27 10.84 13.93
N LEU A 180 11.95 10.83 12.63
CA LEU A 180 12.76 10.20 11.61
C LEU A 180 12.79 11.08 10.36
N ARG A 181 13.98 11.45 9.90
CA ARG A 181 14.18 12.37 8.78
C ARG A 181 15.27 11.86 7.85
N PHE A 182 15.11 12.17 6.57
CA PHE A 182 16.26 12.27 5.68
C PHE A 182 16.99 13.60 5.93
N ARG A 183 18.31 13.52 6.04
CA ARG A 183 19.22 14.67 6.13
C ARG A 183 20.28 14.57 5.05
N GLN A 184 20.99 15.66 4.83
CA GLN A 184 22.08 15.74 3.86
C GLN A 184 23.30 16.36 4.51
N GLU A 185 24.45 15.73 4.31
CA GLU A 185 25.76 16.21 4.76
C GLU A 185 26.77 15.91 3.64
N GLU A 186 27.57 16.92 3.26
CA GLU A 186 28.57 16.79 2.18
C GLU A 186 28.00 16.22 0.87
N GLY A 187 26.76 16.60 0.54
CA GLY A 187 26.08 16.12 -0.68
C GLY A 187 25.52 14.69 -0.57
N ARG A 188 25.79 13.96 0.52
CA ARG A 188 25.30 12.59 0.75
C ARG A 188 24.06 12.59 1.63
N GLN A 189 23.04 11.85 1.21
CA GLN A 189 21.80 11.68 1.97
C GLN A 189 21.97 10.57 3.01
N PHE A 190 21.41 10.79 4.20
CA PHE A 190 21.36 9.80 5.28
C PHE A 190 20.03 9.91 6.02
N ILE A 191 19.70 8.90 6.81
CA ILE A 191 18.51 8.90 7.67
C ILE A 191 18.97 9.16 9.10
N SER A 192 18.27 9.98 9.88
CA SER A 192 18.55 10.16 11.29
C SER A 192 17.30 10.35 12.13
N VAL A 193 17.44 10.08 13.42
CA VAL A 193 16.45 10.50 14.42
C VAL A 193 16.58 12.01 14.64
N ASP A 194 15.49 12.70 14.99
CA ASP A 194 15.45 14.17 15.12
C ASP A 194 16.49 14.71 16.12
N ASP A 195 16.70 13.99 17.23
CA ASP A 195 17.69 14.29 18.27
C ASP A 195 19.13 13.87 17.92
N ASN A 196 19.36 13.37 16.70
CA ASN A 196 20.63 12.80 16.25
C ASN A 196 21.17 11.64 17.09
N SER A 197 20.35 11.00 17.93
CA SER A 197 20.77 9.85 18.74
C SER A 197 21.22 8.66 17.88
N GLN A 198 20.66 8.54 16.68
CA GLN A 198 20.98 7.49 15.70
C GLN A 198 20.93 8.04 14.27
N ALA A 199 21.84 7.54 13.43
CA ALA A 199 21.91 7.86 12.01
C ALA A 199 22.32 6.63 11.19
N TRP A 200 21.77 6.52 9.98
CA TRP A 200 22.01 5.43 9.05
C TRP A 200 22.45 5.99 7.71
N ARG A 201 23.64 5.55 7.27
CA ARG A 201 24.25 5.92 5.99
C ARG A 201 24.42 4.67 5.15
N SER A 202 24.16 4.79 3.85
CA SER A 202 24.48 3.68 2.95
C SER A 202 25.99 3.46 2.87
N ASP A 203 26.40 2.20 2.85
CA ASP A 203 27.78 1.75 2.70
C ASP A 203 27.91 0.87 1.43
N GLU A 204 29.03 0.18 1.28
CA GLU A 204 29.29 -0.69 0.10
C GLU A 204 28.35 -1.89 0.03
N THR A 205 27.89 -2.39 1.18
CA THR A 205 27.15 -3.63 1.34
C THR A 205 25.66 -3.41 1.57
N HIS A 206 25.31 -2.31 2.23
CA HIS A 206 23.96 -2.02 2.68
C HIS A 206 23.48 -0.64 2.25
N ASP A 207 22.20 -0.59 1.98
CA ASP A 207 21.42 0.63 1.87
C ASP A 207 20.38 0.67 3.00
N TYR A 208 19.81 1.84 3.23
CA TYR A 208 18.80 2.05 4.25
C TYR A 208 17.61 2.78 3.67
N GLY A 209 16.44 2.47 4.20
CA GLY A 209 15.22 3.19 3.86
C GLY A 209 14.28 3.29 5.03
N ILE A 210 13.26 4.11 4.89
CA ILE A 210 12.24 4.35 5.89
C ILE A 210 10.87 3.90 5.39
N LEU A 211 10.13 3.28 6.30
CA LEU A 211 8.70 3.06 6.17
C LEU A 211 8.01 3.87 7.25
N VAL A 212 7.25 4.88 6.83
CA VAL A 212 6.55 5.79 7.74
C VAL A 212 5.07 5.79 7.41
N LYS A 213 4.20 5.70 8.43
CA LYS A 213 2.77 5.97 8.32
C LYS A 213 2.37 6.96 9.40
N SER A 214 1.74 8.06 9.01
CA SER A 214 1.24 9.10 9.93
C SER A 214 -0.12 9.61 9.47
N PRO A 215 -0.98 10.11 10.38
CA PRO A 215 -2.13 10.91 9.97
C PRO A 215 -1.69 12.13 9.15
N SER A 216 -2.54 12.61 8.26
CA SER A 216 -2.29 13.88 7.56
C SER A 216 -2.50 15.03 8.52
N ASP A 217 -1.57 15.99 8.53
CA ASP A 217 -1.69 17.24 9.30
C ASP A 217 -2.89 18.10 8.85
N TYR A 218 -3.38 17.88 7.63
CA TYR A 218 -4.51 18.62 7.07
C TYR A 218 -5.88 17.97 7.37
N ASN A 219 -5.92 16.64 7.46
CA ASN A 219 -7.13 15.88 7.79
C ASN A 219 -6.75 14.58 8.52
N SER A 220 -7.13 14.47 9.79
CA SER A 220 -6.81 13.32 10.64
C SER A 220 -7.49 12.02 10.22
N GLU A 221 -8.53 12.08 9.37
CA GLU A 221 -9.17 10.91 8.75
C GLU A 221 -8.38 10.37 7.54
N ARG A 222 -7.35 11.10 7.09
CA ARG A 222 -6.44 10.69 6.01
C ARG A 222 -5.09 10.31 6.59
N ALA A 223 -4.37 9.46 5.88
CA ALA A 223 -3.00 9.12 6.21
C ALA A 223 -2.03 9.42 5.07
N ILE A 224 -0.80 9.65 5.50
CA ILE A 224 0.37 9.79 4.66
C ILE A 224 1.29 8.60 4.96
N MET A 225 1.69 7.89 3.93
CA MET A 225 2.68 6.83 3.98
C MET A 225 3.89 7.21 3.13
N LEU A 226 5.09 7.05 3.68
CA LEU A 226 6.33 7.26 2.96
C LEU A 226 7.10 5.94 2.88
N VAL A 227 7.44 5.54 1.66
CA VAL A 227 8.22 4.34 1.32
C VAL A 227 9.44 4.83 0.53
N ALA A 228 10.57 4.99 1.22
CA ALA A 228 11.71 5.71 0.64
C ALA A 228 13.05 5.12 1.10
N GLY A 229 13.96 4.87 0.17
CA GLY A 229 15.37 4.57 0.45
C GLY A 229 16.28 5.78 0.33
N ILE A 230 17.50 5.68 0.84
CA ILE A 230 18.59 6.60 0.50
C ILE A 230 18.93 6.45 -1.00
N SER A 231 18.92 5.22 -1.53
CA SER A 231 18.97 4.96 -2.96
C SER A 231 17.75 4.16 -3.44
N TYR A 232 17.71 3.88 -4.75
CA TYR A 232 16.64 3.07 -5.35
C TYR A 232 16.56 1.66 -4.73
N VAL A 233 17.69 1.06 -4.33
CA VAL A 233 17.74 -0.26 -3.69
C VAL A 233 17.01 -0.22 -2.35
N GLY A 234 17.27 0.81 -1.54
CA GLY A 234 16.55 1.04 -0.28
C GLY A 234 15.05 1.21 -0.50
N THR A 235 14.62 1.96 -1.52
CA THR A 235 13.17 2.17 -1.80
C THR A 235 12.48 0.84 -2.11
N VAL A 236 13.06 0.03 -3.01
CA VAL A 236 12.52 -1.30 -3.34
C VAL A 236 12.54 -2.21 -2.12
N GLY A 237 13.65 -2.24 -1.38
CA GLY A 237 13.81 -3.10 -0.21
C GLY A 237 12.81 -2.81 0.90
N VAL A 238 12.50 -1.53 1.14
CA VAL A 238 11.44 -1.14 2.09
C VAL A 238 10.07 -1.63 1.61
N ALA A 239 9.75 -1.42 0.33
CA ALA A 239 8.46 -1.85 -0.23
C ALA A 239 8.30 -3.38 -0.21
N HIS A 240 9.37 -4.10 -0.58
CA HIS A 240 9.46 -5.56 -0.47
C HIS A 240 9.28 -6.02 0.97
N TYR A 241 9.96 -5.37 1.93
CA TYR A 241 9.83 -5.66 3.35
C TYR A 241 8.38 -5.52 3.82
N LEU A 242 7.69 -4.44 3.47
CA LEU A 242 6.26 -4.25 3.75
C LEU A 242 5.43 -5.40 3.17
N TRP A 243 5.63 -5.77 1.91
CA TRP A 243 4.85 -6.82 1.24
C TRP A 243 5.01 -8.22 1.85
N HIS A 244 6.20 -8.57 2.32
CA HIS A 244 6.47 -9.89 2.90
C HIS A 244 6.25 -9.96 4.41
N ASN A 245 6.41 -8.85 5.13
CA ASN A 245 6.39 -8.81 6.60
C ASN A 245 5.17 -8.10 7.19
N TRP A 246 4.15 -7.74 6.40
CA TRP A 246 2.98 -6.99 6.88
C TRP A 246 2.28 -7.60 8.09
N ARG A 247 2.30 -8.94 8.28
CA ARG A 247 1.71 -9.60 9.46
C ARG A 247 2.44 -9.22 10.74
N SER A 248 3.75 -9.43 10.76
CA SER A 248 4.60 -9.06 11.89
C SER A 248 4.58 -7.55 12.13
N LEU A 249 4.50 -6.75 11.06
CA LEU A 249 4.33 -5.30 11.18
C LEU A 249 3.00 -4.95 11.86
N ALA A 250 1.89 -5.55 11.43
CA ALA A 250 0.57 -5.32 12.00
C ALA A 250 0.51 -5.68 13.48
N GLU A 251 1.18 -6.76 13.90
CA GLU A 251 1.28 -7.15 15.31
C GLU A 251 2.04 -6.14 16.17
N ILE A 252 3.02 -5.43 15.59
CA ILE A 252 3.83 -4.43 16.32
C ILE A 252 3.12 -3.07 16.36
N VAL A 253 2.61 -2.61 15.22
CA VAL A 253 2.15 -1.22 15.07
C VAL A 253 0.62 -1.08 15.12
N HIS A 254 -0.13 -2.13 14.77
CA HIS A 254 -1.58 -2.08 14.56
C HIS A 254 -1.98 -0.92 13.63
N ASP A 255 -2.93 -0.10 14.05
CA ASP A 255 -3.42 1.06 13.33
C ASP A 255 -2.75 2.38 13.74
N ARG A 256 -1.70 2.33 14.57
CA ARG A 256 -1.01 3.51 15.09
C ARG A 256 -0.11 4.17 14.06
N PRO A 257 0.27 5.45 14.23
CA PRO A 257 1.37 6.06 13.50
C PRO A 257 2.69 5.38 13.86
N TYR A 258 3.54 5.18 12.86
CA TYR A 258 4.82 4.50 13.06
C TYR A 258 5.89 4.96 12.06
N GLY A 259 7.14 4.90 12.48
CA GLY A 259 8.32 5.04 11.62
C GLY A 259 9.27 3.87 11.84
N MET A 260 9.84 3.36 10.76
CA MET A 260 10.78 2.25 10.79
C MET A 260 11.96 2.53 9.88
N VAL A 261 13.14 2.07 10.27
CA VAL A 261 14.33 2.02 9.40
C VAL A 261 14.59 0.59 9.00
N ILE A 262 14.66 0.37 7.70
CA ILE A 262 14.90 -0.93 7.08
C ILE A 262 16.31 -0.91 6.50
N ARG A 263 17.15 -1.84 6.94
CA ARG A 263 18.46 -2.12 6.35
C ARG A 263 18.28 -3.12 5.21
N VAL A 264 18.88 -2.84 4.06
CA VAL A 264 18.69 -3.59 2.82
C VAL A 264 20.06 -3.94 2.23
N ARG A 265 20.27 -5.17 1.77
CA ARG A 265 21.52 -5.52 1.06
C ARG A 265 21.52 -4.93 -0.36
N ARG A 266 22.60 -4.24 -0.74
CA ARG A 266 22.72 -3.59 -2.06
C ARG A 266 22.68 -4.55 -3.25
N ASN A 267 23.25 -5.73 -3.09
CA ASN A 267 23.28 -6.76 -4.13
C ASN A 267 22.00 -7.60 -4.20
N ASN A 268 21.11 -7.48 -3.21
CA ASN A 268 19.84 -8.19 -3.19
C ASN A 268 18.85 -7.52 -2.23
N TYR A 269 17.96 -6.69 -2.80
CA TYR A 269 16.99 -5.92 -2.04
C TYR A 269 15.96 -6.77 -1.27
N GLN A 270 15.87 -8.08 -1.57
CA GLN A 270 14.95 -8.99 -0.88
C GLN A 270 15.43 -9.31 0.54
N TYR A 271 16.74 -9.18 0.80
CA TYR A 271 17.31 -9.26 2.14
C TYR A 271 17.18 -7.89 2.80
N ALA A 272 16.02 -7.69 3.43
CA ALA A 272 15.67 -6.49 4.16
C ALA A 272 15.28 -6.83 5.60
N GLU A 273 15.73 -6.04 6.56
CA GLU A 273 15.39 -6.22 7.98
C GLU A 273 15.13 -4.88 8.66
N CYS A 274 14.21 -4.87 9.63
CA CYS A 274 13.95 -3.69 10.45
C CYS A 274 15.05 -3.54 11.50
N VAL A 275 15.80 -2.44 11.46
CA VAL A 275 16.86 -2.11 12.42
C VAL A 275 16.45 -1.06 13.45
N TRP A 276 15.33 -0.37 13.21
CA TRP A 276 14.77 0.61 14.15
C TRP A 276 13.27 0.74 13.95
N THR A 277 12.53 0.93 15.04
CA THR A 277 11.08 1.16 15.00
C THR A 277 10.66 2.13 16.11
N LYS A 278 9.71 3.00 15.78
CA LYS A 278 9.03 3.87 16.73
C LYS A 278 7.54 3.89 16.42
N THR A 279 6.73 3.65 17.45
CA THR A 279 5.28 3.86 17.40
C THR A 279 4.91 5.07 18.24
N VAL A 280 3.85 5.75 17.84
CA VAL A 280 3.27 6.88 18.58
C VAL A 280 2.00 6.38 19.27
N ALA A 281 1.81 6.74 20.54
CA ALA A 281 0.53 6.56 21.20
C ALA A 281 -0.55 7.39 20.47
N ARG A 282 -1.78 6.89 20.42
CA ARG A 282 -2.92 7.69 19.98
C ARG A 282 -3.23 8.79 20.97
#